data_AF-A0A7Y4TPQ0-F1
#
_entry.id   AF-A0A7Y4TPQ0-F1
#
_cell.length_a   1.000
_cell.length_b   1.000
_cell.length_c   1.000
_cell.angle_alpha   90.00
_cell.angle_beta   90.00
_cell.angle_gamma   90.00
#
_symmetry.space_group_name_H-M   'P 1'
#
loop_
_entity.id
_entity.type
_entity.pdbx_description
1 polymer ?
#
loop_
_entity_poly.entity_id
_entity_poly.type
_entity_poly.pdbx_seq_one_letter_code
_entity_poly.pdbx_strand_id
1 'polypeptide(L)' 'APQTAPGLYPEHDIFIQLMKLKNTLRHMRGEDLITHLGLEYYD' A
#
# COMPACT_ATOMS: atom_id res chain seq x y z
N ALA A 1 -10.52 8.64 -13.31
CA ALA A 1 -10.18 9.14 -11.96
C ALA A 1 -10.54 8.07 -10.92
N PRO A 2 -9.76 7.89 -9.85
CA PRO A 2 -10.00 6.89 -8.80
C PRO A 2 -11.40 7.04 -8.18
N GLN A 3 -12.06 5.92 -7.91
CA GLN A 3 -13.37 5.88 -7.25
C GLN A 3 -13.18 5.57 -5.76
N THR A 4 -13.93 6.24 -4.89
CA THR A 4 -13.88 6.03 -3.44
C THR A 4 -15.28 6.03 -2.84
N ALA A 5 -15.42 5.47 -1.62
CA ALA A 5 -16.67 5.54 -0.88
C ALA A 5 -17.00 7.00 -0.45
N PRO A 6 -18.28 7.34 -0.21
CA PRO A 6 -18.66 8.68 0.23
C PRO A 6 -17.87 9.15 1.47
N GLY A 7 -17.37 10.39 1.42
CA GLY A 7 -16.60 11.00 2.50
C GLY A 7 -15.10 10.68 2.50
N LEU A 8 -14.60 9.87 1.55
CA LEU A 8 -13.17 9.58 1.42
C LEU A 8 -12.50 10.43 0.33
N TYR A 9 -11.22 10.73 0.55
CA TYR A 9 -10.38 11.37 -0.45
C TYR A 9 -9.87 10.35 -1.48
N PRO A 10 -10.02 10.61 -2.80
CA PRO A 10 -9.42 9.78 -3.83
C PRO A 10 -7.90 9.93 -3.84
N GLU A 11 -7.18 8.84 -3.59
CA GLU A 11 -5.72 8.82 -3.74
C GLU A 11 -5.36 8.93 -5.22
N HIS A 12 -4.59 9.95 -5.61
CA HIS A 12 -4.21 10.18 -6.99
C HIS A 12 -2.75 9.82 -7.28
N ASP A 13 -1.94 9.59 -6.26
CA ASP A 13 -0.56 9.16 -6.42
C ASP A 13 -0.49 7.66 -6.75
N ILE A 14 0.01 7.36 -7.96
CA ILE A 14 0.11 5.98 -8.46
C ILE A 14 1.08 5.12 -7.63
N PHE A 15 2.10 5.72 -7.01
CA PHE A 15 3.04 4.99 -6.16
C PHE A 15 2.38 4.61 -4.83
N ILE A 16 1.55 5.49 -4.27
CA ILE A 16 0.78 5.18 -3.05
C ILE A 16 -0.27 4.09 -3.34
N GLN A 17 -0.97 4.16 -4.48
CA GLN A 17 -1.89 3.11 -4.90
C GLN A 17 -1.18 1.76 -5.06
N LEU A 18 -0.01 1.75 -5.72
CA LEU A 18 0.79 0.53 -5.90
C LEU A 18 1.27 -0.05 -4.57
N MET A 19 1.72 0.80 -3.64
CA MET A 19 2.10 0.38 -2.29
C MET A 19 0.93 -0.27 -1.57
N LYS A 20 -0.27 0.34 -1.60
CA LYS A 20 -1.49 -0.21 -0.99
C LYS A 20 -1.81 -1.59 -1.57
N LEU A 21 -1.72 -1.77 -2.90
CA LEU A 21 -1.96 -3.06 -3.54
C LEU A 21 -0.97 -4.13 -3.05
N LYS A 22 0.34 -3.84 -3.08
CA LYS A 22 1.37 -4.78 -2.62
C LYS A 22 1.18 -5.17 -1.15
N ASN A 23 0.92 -4.19 -0.29
CA ASN A 23 0.71 -4.43 1.14
C ASN A 23 -0.58 -5.18 1.45
N THR A 24 -1.64 -4.98 0.65
CA THR A 24 -2.86 -5.81 0.73
C THR A 24 -2.53 -7.27 0.44
N LEU A 25 -1.78 -7.55 -0.64
CA LEU A 25 -1.42 -8.91 -1.01
C LEU A 25 -0.50 -9.58 0.02
N ARG A 26 0.47 -8.84 0.58
CA ARG A 26 1.33 -9.33 1.67
C ARG A 26 0.54 -9.70 2.91
N HIS A 27 -0.37 -8.81 3.34
CA HIS A 27 -1.25 -9.06 4.47
C HIS A 27 -2.10 -10.34 4.26
N MET A 28 -2.65 -10.54 3.06
CA MET A 28 -3.41 -11.76 2.72
C MET A 28 -2.55 -13.04 2.79
N ARG A 29 -1.24 -12.92 2.61
CA ARG A 29 -0.29 -14.03 2.72
C ARG A 29 0.33 -14.18 4.12
N GLY A 30 -0.04 -13.32 5.07
CA GLY A 30 0.57 -13.29 6.40
C GLY A 30 2.01 -12.77 6.39
N GLU A 31 2.42 -12.06 5.34
CA GLU A 31 3.72 -11.40 5.23
C GLU A 31 3.67 -9.99 5.83
N ASP A 32 4.81 -9.53 6.34
CA ASP A 32 4.95 -8.15 6.81
C ASP A 32 4.79 -7.12 5.68
N LEU A 33 4.27 -5.95 6.06
CA LEU A 33 4.05 -4.85 5.14
C LEU A 33 5.37 -4.22 4.72
N ILE A 34 5.46 -3.81 3.45
CA ILE A 34 6.57 -2.97 2.96
C ILE A 34 6.43 -1.59 3.58
N THR A 35 7.53 -1.08 4.12
CA THR A 35 7.65 0.27 4.63
C THR A 35 8.62 1.09 3.78
N HIS A 36 8.71 2.39 4.03
CA HIS A 36 9.72 3.24 3.37
C HIS A 36 10.98 3.43 4.22
N LEU A 37 11.14 2.66 5.30
CA LEU A 37 12.29 2.78 6.19
C LEU A 37 13.53 2.04 5.66
N GLY A 38 13.34 1.11 4.71
CA GLY A 38 14.44 0.36 4.08
C GLY A 38 15.17 -0.61 5.02
N LEU A 39 14.58 -0.91 6.19
CA LEU A 39 15.17 -1.84 7.16
C LEU A 39 15.11 -3.31 6.69
N GLU A 40 14.22 -3.59 5.74
CA GLU A 40 13.95 -4.90 5.13
C GLU A 40 15.16 -5.51 4.40
N TYR A 41 16.19 -4.72 4.09
CA TYR A 41 17.41 -5.20 3.41
C TYR A 41 18.48 -5.74 4.37
N TYR A 42 18.30 -5.55 5.68
CA TYR A 42 19.31 -5.88 6.69
C TYR A 42 18.94 -7.11 7.53
N ASP A 43 17.80 -7.74 7.24
CA ASP A 43 17.36 -9.01 7.83
C ASP A 43 17.85 -10.25 7.04
#